data_AF-A0A7S2Q0A7-F1
#
_entry.id   AF-A0A7S2Q0A7-F1
#
_cell.length_a   1.000
_cell.length_b   1.000
_cell.length_c   1.000
_cell.angle_alpha   90.00
_cell.angle_beta   90.00
_cell.angle_gamma   90.00
#
_symmetry.space_group_name_H-M   'P 1'
#
loop_
_entity.id
_entity.type
_entity.pdbx_description
1 polymer ?
#
loop_
_entity_poly.entity_id
_entity_poly.type
_entity_poly.pdbx_seq_one_letter_code
_entity_poly.pdbx_strand_id
1 'polypeptide(L)'
;KIFFKMARFAALRYAITAAAAAIGTTAFQPPPALLLPTLRHHEALVRFYSTHDSITTHNNYNDGHYQLEQKTWMFQDKYPIAYEMASAATTDTNEDAIAVPILLLNGFGVGSFHQHRLMRQLLSEQQNQQSEKRYVIYGIDYLGQGKSWPKDPQDGNSADEYQLGYSADMWLDQLASFVQEVVISPATDNDDSTTITASNSINNNNKVHLVGNSVGGYLATILTHKHPQLISSLTLLNATPVWGLNLPGWDGKLPAPAVPKAIGRQMFNLIRNEDVIRQYLEAAYVRGEAFDGTFEDGFDGWGCIASNADNENG
;
A
#
# COMPACT_ATOMS: atom_id res chain seq x y z
N LYS A 1 -8.84 23.15 20.24
CA LYS A 1 -9.82 23.50 19.18
C LYS A 1 -9.42 24.68 18.26
N ILE A 2 -8.30 25.40 18.50
CA ILE A 2 -7.83 26.49 17.62
C ILE A 2 -6.59 26.09 16.79
N PHE A 3 -5.74 25.18 17.27
CA PHE A 3 -4.56 24.68 16.54
C PHE A 3 -4.89 23.77 15.32
N PHE A 4 -6.05 23.10 15.33
CA PHE A 4 -6.48 22.23 14.22
C PHE A 4 -7.05 22.99 13.00
N LYS A 5 -7.31 24.30 13.12
CA LYS A 5 -7.80 25.11 12.00
C LYS A 5 -6.68 25.68 11.10
N MET A 6 -5.45 25.81 11.60
CA MET A 6 -4.34 26.40 10.84
C MET A 6 -3.68 25.42 9.85
N ALA A 7 -3.52 24.14 10.22
CA ALA A 7 -2.93 23.13 9.32
C ALA A 7 -3.82 22.84 8.08
N ARG A 8 -5.15 22.92 8.23
CA ARG A 8 -6.12 22.81 7.13
C ARG A 8 -5.99 23.94 6.10
N PHE A 9 -5.47 25.11 6.49
CA PHE A 9 -5.31 26.24 5.56
C PHE A 9 -4.00 26.19 4.78
N ALA A 10 -2.92 25.62 5.33
CA ALA A 10 -1.62 25.60 4.67
C ALA A 10 -1.54 24.53 3.56
N ALA A 11 -1.96 23.29 3.83
CA ALA A 11 -1.92 22.21 2.84
C ALA A 11 -2.96 22.40 1.72
N LEU A 12 -4.16 22.90 2.07
CA LEU A 12 -5.18 23.25 1.10
C LEU A 12 -4.77 24.48 0.28
N ARG A 13 -4.09 25.48 0.86
CA ARG A 13 -3.47 26.56 0.07
C ARG A 13 -2.43 26.01 -0.88
N TYR A 14 -1.53 25.12 -0.46
CA TYR A 14 -0.48 24.61 -1.33
C TYR A 14 -1.05 23.82 -2.53
N ALA A 15 -2.05 22.97 -2.29
CA ALA A 15 -2.72 22.21 -3.34
C ALA A 15 -3.56 23.11 -4.28
N ILE A 16 -4.27 24.12 -3.73
CA ILE A 16 -5.06 25.07 -4.54
C ILE A 16 -4.14 26.03 -5.30
N THR A 17 -3.02 26.48 -4.71
CA THR A 17 -2.05 27.37 -5.38
C THR A 17 -1.29 26.63 -6.47
N ALA A 18 -0.94 25.35 -6.28
CA ALA A 18 -0.37 24.52 -7.34
C ALA A 18 -1.38 24.26 -8.49
N ALA A 19 -2.65 24.01 -8.16
CA ALA A 19 -3.71 23.83 -9.16
C ALA A 19 -4.08 25.13 -9.89
N ALA A 20 -4.09 26.28 -9.20
CA ALA A 20 -4.37 27.59 -9.79
C ALA A 20 -3.20 28.10 -10.67
N ALA A 21 -1.95 27.78 -10.31
CA ALA A 21 -0.79 28.07 -11.14
C ALA A 21 -0.81 27.28 -12.48
N ALA A 22 -1.40 26.08 -12.48
CA ALA A 22 -1.55 25.25 -13.69
C ALA A 22 -2.66 25.71 -14.64
N ILE A 23 -3.62 26.53 -14.17
CA ILE A 23 -4.77 27.00 -14.97
C ILE A 23 -4.51 28.38 -15.61
N GLY A 24 -3.36 29.01 -15.33
CA GLY A 24 -2.90 30.19 -16.03
C GLY A 24 -3.69 31.45 -15.68
N THR A 25 -3.12 32.29 -14.82
CA THR A 25 -3.10 33.76 -14.96
C THR A 25 -2.31 34.36 -13.81
N THR A 26 -1.45 35.31 -14.16
CA THR A 26 -0.57 36.16 -13.34
C THR A 26 0.83 35.61 -13.03
N ALA A 27 1.79 36.46 -13.37
CA ALA A 27 3.21 36.20 -13.53
C ALA A 27 3.94 36.02 -12.20
N PHE A 28 4.86 35.05 -12.16
CA PHE A 28 5.94 35.03 -11.18
C PHE A 28 7.27 35.15 -11.95
N GLN A 29 8.07 36.16 -11.61
CA GLN A 29 9.43 36.29 -12.14
C GLN A 29 10.31 35.16 -11.58
N PRO A 30 11.17 34.54 -12.39
CA PRO A 30 12.11 33.55 -11.89
C PRO A 30 13.16 34.20 -10.97
N PRO A 31 13.64 33.49 -9.93
CA PRO A 31 14.78 33.96 -9.14
C PRO A 31 16.06 33.98 -10.00
N PRO A 32 17.07 34.80 -9.63
CA PRO A 32 18.27 34.97 -10.45
C PRO A 32 19.05 33.66 -10.58
N ALA A 33 19.56 33.43 -11.79
CA ALA A 33 20.33 32.27 -12.17
C ALA A 33 21.53 32.05 -11.21
N LEU A 34 21.48 30.96 -10.46
CA LEU A 34 22.67 30.38 -9.83
C LEU A 34 23.26 29.38 -10.82
N LEU A 35 24.55 29.59 -11.11
CA LEU A 35 25.38 28.82 -12.03
C LEU A 35 25.30 27.32 -11.73
N LEU A 36 24.81 26.56 -12.71
CA LEU A 36 24.83 25.09 -12.73
C LEU A 36 26.27 24.57 -12.88
N PRO A 37 26.74 23.64 -12.05
CA PRO A 37 27.70 22.65 -12.50
C PRO A 37 26.95 21.59 -13.33
N THR A 38 27.55 21.27 -14.48
CA THR A 38 27.19 20.22 -15.44
C THR A 38 26.39 19.03 -14.89
N LEU A 39 25.14 18.90 -15.37
CA LEU A 39 24.29 17.72 -15.25
C LEU A 39 24.98 16.49 -15.87
N ARG A 40 25.29 15.49 -15.05
CA ARG A 40 25.45 14.11 -15.53
C ARG A 40 24.06 13.48 -15.58
N HIS A 41 23.69 12.95 -16.75
CA HIS A 41 22.51 12.11 -16.91
C HIS A 41 22.69 10.85 -16.07
N HIS A 42 21.96 10.76 -14.96
CA HIS A 42 21.69 9.49 -14.30
C HIS A 42 20.24 9.13 -14.60
N GLU A 43 20.06 8.11 -15.43
CA GLU A 43 18.77 7.44 -15.63
C GLU A 43 18.35 6.84 -14.28
N ALA A 44 17.39 7.46 -13.60
CA ALA A 44 16.71 6.86 -12.47
C ALA A 44 15.77 5.78 -13.03
N LEU A 45 16.15 4.52 -12.88
CA LEU A 45 15.43 3.37 -13.41
C LEU A 45 14.22 3.06 -12.50
N VAL A 46 13.12 3.81 -12.67
CA VAL A 46 11.83 3.48 -12.04
C VAL A 46 11.28 2.24 -12.75
N ARG A 47 11.52 1.04 -12.20
CA ARG A 47 10.95 -0.20 -12.72
C ARG A 47 9.48 -0.29 -12.33
N PHE A 48 8.59 0.00 -13.27
CA PHE A 48 7.20 -0.38 -13.17
C PHE A 48 7.06 -1.89 -13.42
N TYR A 49 6.62 -2.65 -12.41
CA TYR A 49 6.25 -4.05 -12.59
C TYR A 49 4.98 -4.11 -13.43
N SER A 50 5.11 -4.51 -14.68
CA SER A 50 4.00 -4.94 -15.53
C SER A 50 4.14 -6.45 -15.72
N THR A 51 3.23 -7.22 -15.14
CA THR A 51 3.04 -8.62 -15.50
C THR A 51 1.57 -8.86 -15.77
N HIS A 52 1.19 -8.74 -17.05
CA HIS A 52 0.07 -9.49 -17.58
C HIS A 52 0.50 -10.95 -17.59
N ASP A 53 -0.11 -11.76 -16.72
CA ASP A 53 -0.52 -13.13 -17.04
C ASP A 53 -1.41 -13.63 -15.91
N SER A 54 -2.65 -13.93 -16.24
CA SER A 54 -3.61 -14.59 -15.38
C SER A 54 -3.21 -16.06 -15.21
N ILE A 55 -2.34 -16.33 -14.24
CA ILE A 55 -2.06 -17.67 -13.73
C ILE A 55 -2.12 -17.59 -12.21
N THR A 56 -2.99 -18.40 -11.59
CA THR A 56 -2.96 -18.70 -10.16
C THR A 56 -1.60 -19.35 -9.84
N THR A 57 -0.59 -18.52 -9.59
CA THR A 57 0.76 -18.95 -9.21
C THR A 57 0.94 -18.61 -7.74
N HIS A 58 1.05 -19.66 -6.92
CA HIS A 58 1.58 -19.54 -5.56
C HIS A 58 3.07 -19.21 -5.66
N ASN A 59 3.39 -17.93 -5.88
CA ASN A 59 4.77 -17.45 -5.83
C ASN A 59 5.14 -17.27 -4.35
N ASN A 60 5.59 -18.36 -3.73
CA ASN A 60 6.16 -18.33 -2.39
C ASN A 60 7.61 -17.80 -2.49
N TYR A 61 7.86 -16.63 -1.93
CA TYR A 61 9.22 -16.15 -1.73
C TYR A 61 9.68 -16.55 -0.33
N ASN A 62 10.82 -17.25 -0.26
CA ASN A 62 11.31 -17.88 0.97
C ASN A 62 12.79 -17.54 1.15
N ASP A 63 13.10 -16.53 1.96
CA ASP A 63 14.48 -16.09 2.25
C ASP A 63 15.08 -16.86 3.45
N GLY A 64 14.69 -18.13 3.62
CA GLY A 64 15.10 -19.02 4.73
C GLY A 64 14.57 -18.64 6.13
N HIS A 65 14.26 -17.36 6.37
CA HIS A 65 13.83 -16.83 7.68
C HIS A 65 12.39 -16.31 7.69
N TYR A 66 11.87 -15.89 6.55
CA TYR A 66 10.52 -15.32 6.42
C TYR A 66 9.82 -15.90 5.20
N GLN A 67 8.51 -16.07 5.34
CA GLN A 67 7.62 -16.51 4.28
C GLN A 67 6.69 -15.38 3.89
N LEU A 68 6.59 -15.11 2.59
CA LEU A 68 5.60 -14.21 2.01
C LEU A 68 4.68 -15.00 1.08
N GLU A 69 3.40 -15.02 1.39
CA GLU A 69 2.36 -15.68 0.60
C GLU A 69 1.49 -14.65 -0.10
N GLN A 70 1.34 -14.77 -1.42
CA GLN A 70 0.35 -14.01 -2.18
C GLN A 70 -0.95 -14.80 -2.27
N LYS A 71 -2.07 -14.16 -1.95
CA LYS A 71 -3.40 -14.79 -1.88
C LYS A 71 -4.46 -13.90 -2.50
N THR A 72 -5.61 -14.52 -2.77
CA THR A 72 -6.80 -13.85 -3.27
C THR A 72 -7.99 -14.17 -2.37
N TRP A 73 -8.78 -13.16 -2.03
CA TRP A 73 -10.04 -13.29 -1.30
C TRP A 73 -11.19 -12.70 -2.13
N MET A 74 -12.37 -13.32 -2.10
CA MET A 74 -13.54 -12.86 -2.85
C MET A 74 -14.37 -11.88 -2.02
N PHE A 75 -14.23 -10.59 -2.28
CA PHE A 75 -15.06 -9.58 -1.63
C PHE A 75 -16.47 -9.56 -2.21
N GLN A 76 -17.47 -9.72 -1.34
CA GLN A 76 -18.90 -9.79 -1.69
C GLN A 76 -19.21 -10.86 -2.75
N ASP A 77 -18.47 -11.98 -2.73
CA ASP A 77 -18.55 -13.06 -3.71
C ASP A 77 -18.38 -12.60 -5.18
N LYS A 78 -17.84 -11.40 -5.38
CA LYS A 78 -17.81 -10.73 -6.69
C LYS A 78 -16.41 -10.30 -7.09
N TYR A 79 -15.68 -9.62 -6.21
CA TYR A 79 -14.42 -8.99 -6.58
C TYR A 79 -13.24 -9.80 -6.06
N PRO A 80 -12.33 -10.29 -6.93
CA PRO A 80 -11.10 -10.92 -6.48
C PRO A 80 -10.16 -9.85 -5.93
N ILE A 81 -9.88 -9.93 -4.63
CA ILE A 81 -9.01 -9.01 -3.91
C ILE A 81 -7.69 -9.71 -3.62
N ALA A 82 -6.62 -9.17 -4.20
CA ALA A 82 -5.27 -9.59 -3.87
C ALA A 82 -4.86 -9.10 -2.48
N TYR A 83 -4.17 -9.97 -1.75
CA TYR A 83 -3.52 -9.62 -0.50
C TYR A 83 -2.27 -10.47 -0.31
N GLU A 84 -1.42 -10.04 0.60
CA GLU A 84 -0.17 -10.71 0.94
C GLU A 84 -0.12 -10.93 2.44
N MET A 85 0.44 -12.07 2.83
CA MET A 85 0.60 -12.48 4.22
C MET A 85 2.06 -12.82 4.46
N ALA A 86 2.68 -12.15 5.42
CA ALA A 86 4.06 -12.37 5.81
C ALA A 86 4.15 -12.90 7.25
N SER A 87 4.98 -13.91 7.45
CA SER A 87 5.26 -14.53 8.75
C SER A 87 6.68 -15.07 8.83
N ALA A 88 7.16 -15.36 10.04
CA ALA A 88 8.42 -16.09 10.22
C ALA A 88 8.32 -17.50 9.61
N ALA A 89 9.41 -17.98 9.00
CA ALA A 89 9.49 -19.34 8.48
C ALA A 89 9.44 -20.36 9.64
N THR A 90 8.78 -21.48 9.41
CA THR A 90 8.39 -22.53 10.38
C THR A 90 9.55 -23.38 10.93
N THR A 91 10.70 -22.78 11.26
CA THR A 91 11.86 -23.54 11.76
C THR A 91 11.90 -23.74 13.28
N ASP A 92 11.09 -23.03 14.08
CA ASP A 92 10.98 -23.27 15.53
C ASP A 92 9.51 -23.18 15.99
N THR A 93 8.88 -24.35 16.07
CA THR A 93 7.48 -24.52 16.47
C THR A 93 7.35 -24.46 17.99
N ASN A 94 7.38 -23.24 18.54
CA ASN A 94 6.67 -23.01 19.80
C ASN A 94 5.19 -22.87 19.44
N GLU A 95 4.46 -24.00 19.42
CA GLU A 95 3.03 -24.05 19.04
C GLU A 95 2.16 -23.17 19.95
N ASP A 96 2.64 -22.84 21.15
CA ASP A 96 1.98 -22.00 22.14
C ASP A 96 2.12 -20.48 21.89
N ALA A 97 2.88 -20.06 20.87
CA ALA A 97 3.10 -18.63 20.60
C ALA A 97 1.80 -17.95 20.13
N ILE A 98 1.46 -16.83 20.78
CA ILE A 98 0.23 -16.09 20.50
C ILE A 98 0.37 -15.34 19.17
N ALA A 99 -0.52 -15.65 18.21
CA ALA A 99 -0.56 -14.94 16.94
C ALA A 99 -1.09 -13.50 17.09
N VAL A 100 -0.32 -12.52 16.64
CA VAL A 100 -0.65 -11.09 16.66
C VAL A 100 -0.83 -10.60 15.22
N PRO A 101 -2.07 -10.43 14.75
CA PRO A 101 -2.32 -9.97 13.41
C PRO A 101 -2.10 -8.46 13.29
N ILE A 102 -1.35 -8.06 12.26
CA ILE A 102 -1.06 -6.67 11.89
C ILE A 102 -1.52 -6.46 10.46
N LEU A 103 -2.40 -5.49 10.21
CA LEU A 103 -2.86 -5.14 8.86
C LEU A 103 -2.29 -3.79 8.42
N LEU A 104 -1.51 -3.82 7.34
CA LEU A 104 -0.89 -2.67 6.71
C LEU A 104 -1.79 -2.14 5.59
N LEU A 105 -2.14 -0.86 5.68
CA LEU A 105 -3.06 -0.16 4.80
C LEU A 105 -2.31 0.86 3.95
N ASN A 106 -2.38 0.68 2.64
CA ASN A 106 -1.54 1.37 1.66
C ASN A 106 -1.97 2.81 1.39
N GLY A 107 -1.04 3.58 0.81
CA GLY A 107 -1.33 4.89 0.25
C GLY A 107 -2.07 4.83 -1.08
N PHE A 108 -2.37 5.98 -1.66
CA PHE A 108 -2.97 6.04 -2.99
C PHE A 108 -1.96 5.67 -4.09
N GLY A 109 -2.43 4.94 -5.10
CA GLY A 109 -1.66 4.66 -6.32
C GLY A 109 -0.63 3.53 -6.18
N VAL A 110 -0.69 2.77 -5.09
CA VAL A 110 0.22 1.65 -4.79
C VAL A 110 -0.60 0.41 -4.41
N GLY A 111 0.08 -0.70 -4.12
CA GLY A 111 -0.51 -1.93 -3.59
C GLY A 111 0.24 -2.47 -2.37
N SER A 112 -0.11 -3.66 -1.92
CA SER A 112 0.49 -4.37 -0.78
C SER A 112 2.00 -4.54 -0.94
N PHE A 113 2.47 -4.62 -2.19
CA PHE A 113 3.90 -4.69 -2.51
C PHE A 113 4.72 -3.53 -1.93
N HIS A 114 4.11 -2.36 -1.73
CA HIS A 114 4.77 -1.21 -1.12
C HIS A 114 5.14 -1.45 0.36
N GLN A 115 4.60 -2.48 0.99
CA GLN A 115 4.81 -2.79 2.40
C GLN A 115 5.87 -3.87 2.64
N HIS A 116 6.42 -4.50 1.60
CA HIS A 116 7.32 -5.65 1.75
C HIS A 116 8.50 -5.37 2.69
N ARG A 117 9.14 -4.20 2.54
CA ARG A 117 10.24 -3.77 3.41
C ARG A 117 9.80 -3.63 4.88
N LEU A 118 8.64 -3.03 5.14
CA LEU A 118 8.09 -2.88 6.49
C LEU A 118 7.70 -4.23 7.09
N MET A 119 7.07 -5.11 6.30
CA MET A 119 6.75 -6.48 6.71
C MET A 119 8.01 -7.23 7.18
N ARG A 120 9.07 -7.20 6.35
CA ARG A 120 10.36 -7.84 6.68
C ARG A 120 10.97 -7.27 7.97
N GLN A 121 11.01 -5.93 8.10
CA GLN A 121 11.60 -5.29 9.26
C GLN A 121 10.86 -5.64 10.56
N LEU A 122 9.52 -5.64 10.54
CA LEU A 122 8.71 -6.00 11.71
C LEU A 122 8.94 -7.46 12.15
N LEU A 123 9.06 -8.39 11.19
CA LEU A 123 9.35 -9.79 11.49
C LEU A 123 10.77 -9.96 12.05
N SER A 124 11.75 -9.24 11.51
CA SER A 124 13.13 -9.27 11.98
C SER A 124 13.29 -8.70 13.39
N GLU A 125 12.65 -7.57 13.68
CA GLU A 125 12.66 -6.97 15.01
C GLU A 125 11.99 -7.88 16.05
N GLN A 126 10.90 -8.58 15.69
CA GLN A 126 10.25 -9.55 16.58
C GLN A 126 11.18 -10.71 16.95
N GLN A 127 11.89 -11.27 15.97
CA GLN A 127 12.82 -12.39 16.20
C GLN A 127 13.95 -12.00 17.18
N ASN A 128 14.45 -10.77 17.07
CA ASN A 128 15.47 -10.23 17.97
C ASN A 128 14.98 -10.00 19.40
N GLN A 129 13.66 -9.85 19.61
CA GLN A 129 13.06 -9.55 20.91
C GLN A 129 12.69 -10.79 21.73
N GLN A 130 12.91 -12.01 21.24
CA GLN A 130 12.56 -13.28 21.92
C GLN A 130 11.17 -13.24 22.58
N SER A 131 10.18 -12.71 21.86
CA SER A 131 8.82 -12.55 22.37
C SER A 131 8.01 -13.84 22.19
N GLU A 132 7.13 -14.15 23.14
CA GLU A 132 6.11 -15.21 23.02
C GLU A 132 5.03 -14.89 21.96
N LYS A 133 5.10 -13.71 21.34
CA LYS A 133 4.18 -13.25 20.30
C LYS A 133 4.75 -13.56 18.92
N ARG A 134 3.92 -14.14 18.05
CA ARG A 134 4.21 -14.35 16.64
C ARG A 134 3.42 -13.35 15.79
N TYR A 135 4.10 -12.48 15.06
CA TYR A 135 3.43 -11.54 14.16
C TYR A 135 3.00 -12.27 12.89
N VAL A 136 1.79 -11.96 12.46
CA VAL A 136 1.27 -12.31 11.13
C VAL A 136 0.86 -11.01 10.48
N ILE A 137 1.56 -10.64 9.42
CA ILE A 137 1.45 -9.31 8.83
C ILE A 137 0.71 -9.44 7.50
N TYR A 138 -0.37 -8.68 7.35
CA TYR A 138 -1.20 -8.65 6.16
C TYR A 138 -1.01 -7.33 5.42
N GLY A 139 -0.96 -7.40 4.10
CA GLY A 139 -1.11 -6.24 3.21
C GLY A 139 -2.20 -6.53 2.21
N ILE A 140 -3.11 -5.58 1.98
CA ILE A 140 -4.26 -5.75 1.09
C ILE A 140 -4.23 -4.74 -0.04
N ASP A 141 -4.54 -5.19 -1.25
CA ASP A 141 -4.81 -4.31 -2.38
C ASP A 141 -6.26 -3.87 -2.36
N TYR A 142 -6.50 -2.55 -2.27
CA TYR A 142 -7.86 -2.02 -2.38
C TYR A 142 -8.46 -2.36 -3.74
N LEU A 143 -9.79 -2.54 -3.79
CA LEU A 143 -10.49 -2.69 -5.07
C LEU A 143 -10.13 -1.52 -6.00
N GLY A 144 -9.58 -1.82 -7.18
CA GLY A 144 -9.05 -0.83 -8.12
C GLY A 144 -7.61 -0.38 -7.83
N GLN A 145 -6.82 -1.16 -7.09
CA GLN A 145 -5.40 -0.92 -6.84
C GLN A 145 -4.60 -2.22 -6.92
N GLY A 146 -3.28 -2.11 -7.09
CA GLY A 146 -2.37 -3.25 -7.13
C GLY A 146 -2.81 -4.35 -8.10
N LYS A 147 -2.96 -5.58 -7.62
CA LYS A 147 -3.49 -6.75 -8.34
C LYS A 147 -5.01 -6.94 -8.16
N SER A 148 -5.70 -6.04 -7.45
CA SER A 148 -7.16 -6.03 -7.23
C SER A 148 -7.91 -5.18 -8.26
N TRP A 149 -7.41 -5.09 -9.50
CA TRP A 149 -8.18 -4.52 -10.60
C TRP A 149 -9.20 -5.53 -11.14
N PRO A 150 -10.36 -5.07 -11.62
CA PRO A 150 -11.26 -5.91 -12.42
C PRO A 150 -10.50 -6.55 -13.59
N LYS A 151 -10.89 -7.76 -14.00
CA LYS A 151 -10.13 -8.58 -14.97
C LYS A 151 -10.01 -7.93 -16.35
N ASP A 152 -11.06 -7.25 -16.80
CA ASP A 152 -11.12 -6.59 -18.09
C ASP A 152 -11.67 -5.16 -17.93
N PRO A 153 -10.87 -4.20 -17.43
CA PRO A 153 -11.34 -2.85 -17.21
C PRO A 153 -11.57 -2.17 -18.58
N GLN A 154 -12.77 -1.63 -18.78
CA GLN A 154 -13.17 -0.89 -19.99
C GLN A 154 -13.54 0.54 -19.63
N ASP A 155 -12.71 1.18 -18.80
CA ASP A 155 -12.90 2.55 -18.34
C ASP A 155 -14.30 2.76 -17.70
N GLY A 156 -14.80 1.74 -16.99
CA GLY A 156 -16.12 1.78 -16.36
C GLY A 156 -17.27 1.19 -17.17
N ASN A 157 -17.02 0.72 -18.39
CA ASN A 157 -18.06 0.17 -19.26
C ASN A 157 -18.15 -1.36 -19.20
N SER A 158 -17.22 -2.04 -18.54
CA SER A 158 -17.30 -3.50 -18.37
C SER A 158 -18.34 -3.85 -17.32
N ALA A 159 -18.88 -5.07 -17.37
CA ALA A 159 -19.87 -5.54 -16.40
C ALA A 159 -19.35 -5.52 -14.96
N ASP A 160 -18.04 -5.71 -14.78
CA ASP A 160 -17.39 -5.74 -13.46
C ASP A 160 -17.11 -4.33 -12.91
N GLU A 161 -17.08 -3.31 -13.77
CA GLU A 161 -16.86 -1.91 -13.37
C GLU A 161 -18.13 -1.06 -13.39
N TYR A 162 -19.18 -1.49 -14.08
CA TYR A 162 -20.38 -0.68 -14.24
C TYR A 162 -21.00 -0.36 -12.88
N GLN A 163 -21.20 0.93 -12.61
CA GLN A 163 -21.66 1.50 -11.33
C GLN A 163 -20.70 1.27 -10.15
N LEU A 164 -19.47 0.82 -10.40
CA LEU A 164 -18.47 0.64 -9.36
C LEU A 164 -17.94 2.01 -8.92
N GLY A 165 -17.92 2.24 -7.61
CA GLY A 165 -17.35 3.45 -7.01
C GLY A 165 -16.09 3.12 -6.22
N TYR A 166 -14.92 3.49 -6.75
CA TYR A 166 -13.64 3.45 -6.03
C TYR A 166 -13.60 4.54 -4.96
N SER A 167 -14.33 4.28 -3.87
CA SER A 167 -14.66 5.26 -2.83
C SER A 167 -14.19 4.80 -1.46
N ALA A 168 -14.07 5.75 -0.54
CA ALA A 168 -13.74 5.43 0.85
C ALA A 168 -14.77 4.48 1.47
N ASP A 169 -16.06 4.65 1.19
CA ASP A 169 -17.10 3.79 1.73
C ASP A 169 -16.94 2.34 1.22
N MET A 170 -16.70 2.16 -0.09
CA MET A 170 -16.42 0.84 -0.67
C MET A 170 -15.21 0.17 -0.03
N TRP A 171 -14.10 0.92 0.13
CA TRP A 171 -12.89 0.38 0.75
C TRP A 171 -13.05 0.14 2.25
N LEU A 172 -13.89 0.91 2.96
CA LEU A 172 -14.20 0.64 4.36
C LEU A 172 -15.00 -0.66 4.52
N ASP A 173 -15.99 -0.89 3.66
CA ASP A 173 -16.74 -2.14 3.64
C ASP A 173 -15.82 -3.33 3.30
N GLN A 174 -14.96 -3.17 2.29
CA GLN A 174 -13.92 -4.14 1.93
C GLN A 174 -13.03 -4.49 3.12
N LEU A 175 -12.53 -3.48 3.84
CA LEU A 175 -11.63 -3.68 4.96
C LEU A 175 -12.32 -4.30 6.18
N ALA A 176 -13.55 -3.90 6.48
CA ALA A 176 -14.32 -4.50 7.58
C ALA A 176 -14.59 -5.99 7.31
N SER A 177 -14.98 -6.35 6.10
CA SER A 177 -15.16 -7.75 5.69
C SER A 177 -13.84 -8.52 5.70
N PHE A 178 -12.77 -7.98 5.12
CA PHE A 178 -11.47 -8.65 5.10
C PHE A 178 -10.94 -8.95 6.50
N VAL A 179 -11.05 -7.99 7.42
CA VAL A 179 -10.62 -8.18 8.81
C VAL A 179 -11.41 -9.32 9.48
N GLN A 180 -12.72 -9.39 9.24
CA GLN A 180 -13.55 -10.45 9.81
C GLN A 180 -13.29 -11.80 9.15
N GLU A 181 -13.30 -11.87 7.83
CA GLU A 181 -13.33 -13.10 7.04
C GLU A 181 -11.95 -13.72 6.83
N VAL A 182 -10.88 -12.92 6.84
CA VAL A 182 -9.51 -13.36 6.53
C VAL A 182 -8.56 -13.23 7.71
N VAL A 183 -8.64 -12.12 8.46
CA VAL A 183 -7.65 -11.84 9.52
C VAL A 183 -8.04 -12.46 10.86
N ILE A 184 -9.32 -12.33 11.24
CA ILE A 184 -9.81 -12.77 12.56
C ILE A 184 -10.57 -14.10 12.47
N SER A 185 -11.18 -14.42 11.32
CA SER A 185 -11.99 -15.63 11.15
C SER A 185 -11.28 -16.84 11.75
N PRO A 186 -11.92 -17.55 12.70
CA PRO A 186 -11.41 -18.84 13.11
C PRO A 186 -11.47 -19.72 11.86
N ALA A 187 -10.41 -20.48 11.60
CA ALA A 187 -10.54 -21.65 10.75
C ALA A 187 -11.67 -22.49 11.38
N THR A 188 -12.89 -22.39 10.85
CA THR A 188 -13.95 -23.30 11.21
C THR A 188 -13.53 -24.63 10.61
N ASP A 189 -12.93 -25.47 11.46
CA ASP A 189 -12.77 -26.89 11.25
C ASP A 189 -14.15 -27.48 10.90
N ASN A 190 -14.41 -27.57 9.60
CA ASN A 190 -15.39 -28.48 9.04
C ASN A 190 -14.58 -29.55 8.30
N ASP A 191 -14.24 -30.56 9.09
CA ASP A 191 -13.68 -31.86 8.76
C ASP A 191 -14.15 -32.42 7.39
N ASP A 192 -13.20 -32.70 6.48
CA ASP A 192 -12.92 -34.08 6.05
C ASP A 192 -11.61 -34.13 5.22
N SER A 193 -10.71 -35.05 5.56
CA SER A 193 -9.46 -35.43 4.87
C SER A 193 -8.18 -34.59 5.09
N THR A 194 -7.39 -35.04 6.07
CA THR A 194 -5.91 -35.09 6.07
C THR A 194 -5.16 -33.89 5.48
N THR A 195 -4.87 -32.88 6.31
CA THR A 195 -3.50 -32.36 6.53
C THR A 195 -3.54 -31.46 7.77
N ILE A 196 -2.95 -31.92 8.87
CA ILE A 196 -2.67 -31.09 10.06
C ILE A 196 -1.71 -29.98 9.61
N THR A 197 -2.19 -28.74 9.53
CA THR A 197 -1.33 -27.56 9.47
C THR A 197 -1.83 -26.54 10.46
N ALA A 198 -1.07 -26.43 11.57
CA ALA A 198 -1.06 -25.35 12.54
C ALA A 198 -2.45 -24.77 12.90
N SER A 199 -3.09 -25.40 13.89
CA SER A 199 -4.08 -24.74 14.73
C SER A 199 -3.43 -23.49 15.36
N ASN A 200 -3.50 -22.38 14.65
CA ASN A 200 -3.10 -21.09 15.17
C ASN A 200 -4.00 -20.80 16.37
N SER A 201 -3.43 -20.83 17.57
CA SER A 201 -4.01 -20.18 18.75
C SER A 201 -4.12 -18.69 18.43
N ILE A 202 -5.16 -18.32 17.69
CA ILE A 202 -5.52 -16.94 17.40
C ILE A 202 -5.76 -16.30 18.76
N ASN A 203 -5.15 -15.13 18.96
CA ASN A 203 -5.22 -14.42 20.24
C ASN A 203 -6.64 -14.42 20.84
N ASN A 204 -6.73 -14.57 22.15
CA ASN A 204 -8.00 -14.54 22.90
C ASN A 204 -8.83 -13.23 22.73
N ASN A 205 -8.32 -12.24 21.99
CA ASN A 205 -8.95 -10.93 21.82
C ASN A 205 -9.59 -10.71 20.44
N ASN A 206 -9.44 -11.61 19.45
CA ASN A 206 -10.02 -11.49 18.11
C ASN A 206 -9.93 -10.07 17.52
N LYS A 207 -8.76 -9.44 17.61
CA LYS A 207 -8.53 -8.05 17.17
C LYS A 207 -7.24 -7.91 16.37
N VAL A 208 -7.23 -6.95 15.45
CA VAL A 208 -6.09 -6.62 14.57
C VAL A 208 -5.45 -5.28 14.93
N HIS A 209 -4.13 -5.20 14.82
CA HIS A 209 -3.39 -3.94 14.85
C HIS A 209 -3.39 -3.30 13.46
N LEU A 210 -3.90 -2.07 13.34
CA LEU A 210 -3.93 -1.35 12.05
C LEU A 210 -2.75 -0.40 11.93
N VAL A 211 -2.11 -0.41 10.77
CA VAL A 211 -1.10 0.59 10.38
C VAL A 211 -1.52 1.19 9.06
N GLY A 212 -1.76 2.50 9.00
CA GLY A 212 -2.25 3.15 7.79
C GLY A 212 -1.35 4.27 7.30
N ASN A 213 -0.94 4.17 6.03
CA ASN A 213 -0.18 5.21 5.33
C ASN A 213 -1.08 6.06 4.42
N SER A 214 -0.98 7.39 4.45
CA SER A 214 -1.72 8.28 3.53
C SER A 214 -3.24 7.98 3.54
N VAL A 215 -3.86 7.62 2.41
CA VAL A 215 -5.29 7.19 2.35
C VAL A 215 -5.58 5.98 3.23
N GLY A 216 -4.62 5.05 3.40
CA GLY A 216 -4.74 3.95 4.34
C GLY A 216 -4.88 4.43 5.78
N GLY A 217 -4.24 5.54 6.15
CA GLY A 217 -4.40 6.17 7.47
C GLY A 217 -5.79 6.81 7.67
N TYR A 218 -6.35 7.41 6.61
CA TYR A 218 -7.73 7.90 6.58
C TYR A 218 -8.71 6.75 6.82
N LEU A 219 -8.57 5.66 6.06
CA LEU A 219 -9.42 4.47 6.18
C LEU A 219 -9.27 3.80 7.55
N ALA A 220 -8.04 3.61 8.03
CA ALA A 220 -7.76 3.01 9.33
C ALA A 220 -8.44 3.75 10.48
N THR A 221 -8.43 5.09 10.44
CA THR A 221 -9.06 5.94 11.45
C THR A 221 -10.57 5.74 11.47
N ILE A 222 -11.21 5.74 10.30
CA ILE A 222 -12.67 5.56 10.20
C ILE A 222 -13.06 4.13 10.57
N LEU A 223 -12.30 3.12 10.13
CA LEU A 223 -12.54 1.72 10.47
C LEU A 223 -12.43 1.50 11.98
N THR A 224 -11.42 2.07 12.64
CA THR A 224 -11.26 2.01 14.10
C THR A 224 -12.44 2.66 14.83
N HIS A 225 -12.96 3.77 14.30
CA HIS A 225 -14.11 4.44 14.88
C HIS A 225 -15.42 3.64 14.70
N LYS A 226 -15.65 3.07 13.51
CA LYS A 226 -16.86 2.31 13.17
C LYS A 226 -16.87 0.90 13.75
N HIS A 227 -15.70 0.25 13.90
CA HIS A 227 -15.56 -1.13 14.33
C HIS A 227 -14.51 -1.31 15.47
N PRO A 228 -14.64 -0.60 16.61
CA PRO A 228 -13.67 -0.67 17.71
C PRO A 228 -13.53 -2.07 18.33
N GLN A 229 -14.52 -2.95 18.13
CA GLN A 229 -14.48 -4.35 18.53
C GLN A 229 -13.52 -5.21 17.69
N LEU A 230 -13.15 -4.78 16.47
CA LEU A 230 -12.21 -5.50 15.60
C LEU A 230 -10.77 -5.01 15.77
N ILE A 231 -10.56 -3.83 16.35
CA ILE A 231 -9.25 -3.14 16.33
C ILE A 231 -8.59 -3.15 17.72
N SER A 232 -7.33 -3.57 17.76
CA SER A 232 -6.48 -3.61 18.95
C SER A 232 -5.73 -2.29 19.16
N SER A 233 -5.08 -1.80 18.10
CA SER A 233 -4.43 -0.48 18.09
C SER A 233 -4.41 0.13 16.70
N LEU A 234 -4.09 1.42 16.64
CA LEU A 234 -4.01 2.21 15.41
C LEU A 234 -2.67 2.95 15.35
N THR A 235 -1.94 2.77 14.26
CA THR A 235 -0.71 3.50 13.93
C THR A 235 -0.92 4.27 12.63
N LEU A 236 -0.57 5.56 12.60
CA LEU A 236 -0.76 6.43 11.45
C LEU A 236 0.58 6.90 10.91
N LEU A 237 0.83 6.63 9.63
CA LEU A 237 2.04 7.03 8.91
C LEU A 237 1.64 8.06 7.85
N ASN A 238 2.08 9.32 7.96
CA ASN A 238 1.76 10.37 6.98
C ASN A 238 0.28 10.39 6.52
N ALA A 239 -0.64 10.15 7.45
CA ALA A 239 -2.05 9.92 7.14
C ALA A 239 -2.71 11.19 6.58
N THR A 240 -3.50 11.03 5.51
CA THR A 240 -4.30 12.15 4.99
C THR A 240 -5.58 12.32 5.82
N PRO A 241 -5.94 13.55 6.24
CA PRO A 241 -7.18 13.77 6.99
C PRO A 241 -8.43 13.80 6.10
N VAL A 242 -8.26 13.85 4.77
CA VAL A 242 -9.35 13.96 3.79
C VAL A 242 -9.01 13.13 2.55
N TRP A 243 -10.01 12.46 1.98
CA TRP A 243 -9.90 11.72 0.73
C TRP A 243 -11.06 12.07 -0.22
N GLY A 244 -10.77 12.05 -1.53
CA GLY A 244 -11.74 12.28 -2.60
C GLY A 244 -11.84 13.72 -3.09
N LEU A 245 -12.17 13.88 -4.37
CA LEU A 245 -12.54 15.15 -4.99
C LEU A 245 -14.03 15.10 -5.30
N ASN A 246 -14.82 15.96 -4.68
CA ASN A 246 -16.24 16.11 -5.00
C ASN A 246 -16.36 16.89 -6.31
N LEU A 247 -16.19 16.20 -7.45
CA LEU A 247 -16.35 16.80 -8.78
C LEU A 247 -17.84 17.01 -9.07
N PRO A 248 -18.29 18.26 -9.32
CA PRO A 248 -19.70 18.52 -9.61
C PRO A 248 -20.21 17.69 -10.79
N GLY A 249 -21.39 17.09 -10.62
CA GLY A 249 -22.02 16.28 -11.66
C GLY A 249 -21.50 14.84 -11.77
N TRP A 250 -20.68 14.37 -10.83
CA TRP A 250 -20.26 12.99 -10.74
C TRP A 250 -20.38 12.47 -9.30
N ASP A 251 -21.03 11.33 -9.11
CA ASP A 251 -21.21 10.66 -7.82
C ASP A 251 -20.06 9.71 -7.47
N GLY A 252 -19.01 9.69 -8.28
CA GLY A 252 -17.83 8.83 -8.12
C GLY A 252 -17.98 7.42 -8.69
N LYS A 253 -19.14 7.08 -9.28
CA LYS A 253 -19.35 5.76 -9.91
C LYS A 253 -18.97 5.73 -11.37
N LEU A 254 -18.56 4.57 -11.83
CA LEU A 254 -18.21 4.34 -13.22
C LEU A 254 -19.44 4.05 -14.10
N PRO A 255 -19.40 4.42 -15.40
CA PRO A 255 -18.33 5.19 -16.05
C PRO A 255 -18.36 6.67 -15.66
N ALA A 256 -17.17 7.26 -15.48
CA ALA A 256 -17.06 8.68 -15.17
C ALA A 256 -17.55 9.56 -16.34
N PRO A 257 -18.30 10.65 -16.09
CA PRO A 257 -18.70 11.58 -17.15
C PRO A 257 -17.48 12.20 -17.85
N ALA A 258 -17.62 12.50 -19.14
CA ALA A 258 -16.49 12.87 -20.00
C ALA A 258 -15.63 14.04 -19.45
N VAL A 259 -16.26 15.09 -18.91
CA VAL A 259 -15.57 16.27 -18.38
C VAL A 259 -14.81 15.95 -17.08
N PRO A 260 -15.45 15.43 -16.00
CA PRO A 260 -14.75 14.91 -14.83
C PRO A 260 -13.61 13.94 -15.16
N LYS A 261 -13.83 13.02 -16.11
CA LYS A 261 -12.83 12.06 -16.56
C LYS A 261 -11.61 12.74 -17.18
N ALA A 262 -11.81 13.71 -18.06
CA ALA A 262 -10.72 14.45 -18.70
C ALA A 262 -9.88 15.23 -17.67
N ILE A 263 -10.54 15.91 -16.72
CA ILE A 263 -9.88 16.65 -15.63
C ILE A 263 -9.09 15.67 -14.75
N GLY A 264 -9.71 14.59 -14.30
CA GLY A 264 -9.08 13.57 -13.48
C GLY A 264 -7.86 12.95 -14.16
N ARG A 265 -7.93 12.68 -15.46
CA ARG A 265 -6.80 12.14 -16.25
C ARG A 265 -5.63 13.12 -16.29
N GLN A 266 -5.89 14.41 -16.49
CA GLN A 266 -4.82 15.42 -16.49
C GLN A 266 -4.15 15.55 -15.12
N MET A 267 -4.94 15.61 -14.04
CA MET A 267 -4.40 15.63 -12.68
C MET A 267 -3.59 14.36 -12.38
N PHE A 268 -4.09 13.19 -12.76
CA PHE A 268 -3.39 11.92 -12.58
C PHE A 268 -2.06 11.88 -13.35
N ASN A 269 -2.05 12.36 -14.60
CA ASN A 269 -0.83 12.45 -15.41
C ASN A 269 0.24 13.36 -14.79
N LEU A 270 -0.19 14.45 -14.14
CA LEU A 270 0.74 15.36 -13.45
C LEU A 270 1.37 14.69 -12.22
N ILE A 271 0.58 14.04 -11.37
CA ILE A 271 1.09 13.44 -10.13
C ILE A 271 1.91 12.17 -10.36
N ARG A 272 1.78 11.52 -11.52
CA ARG A 272 2.59 10.36 -11.91
C ARG A 272 3.84 10.73 -12.72
N ASN A 273 4.06 12.01 -12.99
CA ASN A 273 5.25 12.46 -13.70
C ASN A 273 6.47 12.33 -12.78
N GLU A 274 7.53 11.66 -13.25
CA GLU A 274 8.69 11.33 -12.41
C GLU A 274 9.42 12.55 -11.87
N ASP A 275 9.52 13.64 -12.64
CA ASP A 275 10.17 14.88 -12.18
C ASP A 275 9.32 15.57 -11.11
N VAL A 276 8.00 15.52 -11.23
CA VAL A 276 7.06 16.01 -10.22
C VAL A 276 7.15 15.15 -8.95
N ILE A 277 7.18 13.83 -9.09
CA ILE A 277 7.38 12.89 -7.98
C ILE A 277 8.70 13.19 -7.26
N ARG A 278 9.81 13.32 -8.01
CA ARG A 278 11.13 13.63 -7.45
C ARG A 278 11.11 14.93 -6.65
N GLN A 279 10.54 16.01 -7.20
CA GLN A 279 10.41 17.28 -6.48
C GLN A 279 9.59 17.15 -5.19
N TYR A 280 8.51 16.36 -5.21
CA TYR A 280 7.73 16.10 -4.00
C TYR A 280 8.54 15.32 -2.96
N LEU A 281 9.28 14.30 -3.38
CA LEU A 281 10.09 13.47 -2.49
C LEU A 281 11.26 14.26 -1.90
N GLU A 282 11.96 15.07 -2.71
CA GLU A 282 13.01 15.99 -2.25
C GLU A 282 12.49 17.00 -1.22
N ALA A 283 11.26 17.49 -1.38
CA ALA A 283 10.64 18.39 -0.42
C ALA A 283 10.15 17.68 0.85
N ALA A 284 9.72 16.41 0.74
CA ALA A 284 9.12 15.66 1.84
C ALA A 284 10.14 14.95 2.73
N TYR A 285 11.20 14.42 2.14
CA TYR A 285 12.19 13.62 2.85
C TYR A 285 13.43 14.44 3.16
N VAL A 286 13.82 14.43 4.44
CA VAL A 286 15.09 15.02 4.89
C VAL A 286 16.29 14.25 4.34
N ARG A 287 16.11 12.97 4.03
CA ARG A 287 17.15 12.04 3.55
C ARG A 287 16.80 11.55 2.15
N GLY A 288 17.63 11.90 1.17
CA GLY A 288 17.47 11.49 -0.23
C GLY A 288 17.55 9.97 -0.41
N GLU A 289 18.35 9.32 0.43
CA GLU A 289 18.59 7.87 0.43
C GLU A 289 17.33 7.05 0.71
N ALA A 290 16.28 7.69 1.23
CA ALA A 290 14.99 7.05 1.46
C ALA A 290 14.19 6.81 0.17
N PHE A 291 14.56 7.46 -0.94
CA PHE A 291 13.78 7.40 -2.19
C PHE A 291 14.62 7.46 -3.48
N ASP A 292 15.96 7.49 -3.39
CA ASP A 292 16.86 7.54 -4.53
C ASP A 292 17.19 6.17 -5.15
N GLY A 293 16.62 5.08 -4.58
CA GLY A 293 16.82 3.71 -5.04
C GLY A 293 18.15 3.08 -4.62
N THR A 294 18.91 3.71 -3.73
CA THR A 294 20.16 3.15 -3.19
C THR A 294 19.94 2.17 -2.04
N PHE A 295 18.71 2.04 -1.54
CA PHE A 295 18.35 1.19 -0.43
C PHE A 295 17.84 -0.18 -0.91
N GLU A 296 18.17 -1.26 -0.20
CA GLU A 296 17.63 -2.59 -0.49
C GLU A 296 16.15 -2.68 -0.06
N ASP A 297 15.25 -2.67 -1.04
CA ASP A 297 13.82 -2.46 -0.83
C ASP A 297 12.96 -3.75 -0.93
N GLY A 298 13.57 -4.94 -0.99
CA GLY A 298 12.88 -6.21 -1.24
C GLY A 298 13.19 -7.34 -0.25
N PHE A 299 12.41 -8.42 -0.36
CA PHE A 299 12.83 -9.74 0.14
C PHE A 299 14.00 -10.32 -0.70
N ASP A 300 14.26 -9.74 -1.88
CA ASP A 300 15.27 -10.17 -2.86
C ASP A 300 16.72 -9.78 -2.50
N GLY A 301 16.97 -9.20 -1.32
CA GLY A 301 18.18 -8.45 -0.98
C GLY A 301 19.40 -9.22 -0.45
N TRP A 302 19.48 -10.55 -0.52
CA TRP A 302 20.69 -11.28 -0.12
C TRP A 302 21.16 -12.25 -1.22
N GLY A 303 22.25 -11.90 -1.90
CA GLY A 303 23.11 -12.89 -2.56
C GLY A 303 23.32 -12.77 -4.07
N CYS A 304 23.81 -11.62 -4.55
CA CYS A 304 24.74 -11.60 -5.69
C CYS A 304 25.79 -10.50 -5.49
N ILE A 305 26.50 -10.54 -4.35
CA ILE A 305 27.88 -10.03 -4.33
C ILE A 305 28.70 -11.06 -5.13
N ALA A 306 28.74 -10.91 -6.45
CA ALA A 306 29.82 -11.46 -7.24
C ALA A 306 31.01 -10.52 -7.09
N SER A 307 31.71 -10.62 -5.96
CA SER A 307 33.10 -10.21 -5.88
C SER A 307 33.92 -11.18 -6.74
N ASN A 308 34.26 -10.77 -7.96
CA ASN A 308 35.48 -11.15 -8.64
C ASN A 308 36.03 -9.81 -9.17
N ALA A 309 36.81 -9.05 -8.40
CA ALA A 309 38.22 -9.35 -8.08
C ALA A 309 38.93 -9.94 -9.29
N ASP A 310 39.53 -9.03 -10.07
CA ASP A 310 40.85 -9.13 -10.67
C ASP A 310 41.42 -10.55 -10.76
N ASN A 311 41.43 -11.09 -11.98
CA ASN A 311 42.56 -11.87 -12.43
C ASN A 311 42.99 -11.31 -13.79
N GLU A 312 43.95 -10.38 -13.70
CA GLU A 312 44.95 -10.18 -14.72
C GLU A 312 45.56 -11.53 -15.11
N ASN A 313 45.44 -11.89 -16.39
CA ASN A 313 46.48 -12.61 -17.13
C ASN A 313 46.19 -12.45 -18.63
N GLY A 314 46.92 -11.51 -19.22
CA GLY A 314 47.01 -11.19 -20.64
C GLY A 314 48.07 -10.12 -20.81
#